data_AF-A0A969YPT5-F1
#
_entry.id   AF-A0A969YPT5-F1
#
_cell.length_a   1.000
_cell.length_b   1.000
_cell.length_c   1.000
_cell.angle_alpha   90.00
_cell.angle_beta   90.00
_cell.angle_gamma   90.00
#
_symmetry.space_group_name_H-M   'P 1'
#
loop_
_entity.id
_entity.type
_entity.pdbx_description
1 polymer ?
#
loop_
_entity_poly.entity_id
_entity_poly.type
_entity_poly.pdbx_seq_one_letter_code
_entity_poly.pdbx_strand_id
1 'polypeptide(L)'
;MKRIIVWFLLLTALCSLAATGSMAWAAEGTEQESSAAQEVEVSPVEEYEIGKGDVLDISVWREPMLSGETVVRNDGMITVALLGDVKAVGRTPMELRNEIQTRLKEFIGEPAVTVTVRTPASQKFYVVGEVRTPGEYDLV
;
A
#
# COMPACT_ATOMS: atom_id res chain seq x y z
N MET A 1 -41.48 -63.05 22.74
CA MET A 1 -42.71 -62.81 23.55
C MET A 1 -42.85 -61.30 23.73
N LYS A 2 -43.37 -60.61 22.71
CA LYS A 2 -44.82 -60.42 22.44
C LYS A 2 -45.44 -59.31 23.30
N ARG A 3 -44.89 -58.08 23.28
CA ARG A 3 -45.59 -56.87 23.79
C ARG A 3 -45.30 -55.56 23.02
N ILE A 4 -44.45 -55.58 22.00
CA ILE A 4 -44.06 -54.38 21.21
C ILE A 4 -44.88 -54.28 19.89
N ILE A 5 -45.61 -55.34 19.52
CA ILE A 5 -46.36 -55.42 18.25
C ILE A 5 -47.85 -54.98 18.40
N VAL A 6 -48.33 -54.75 19.63
CA VAL A 6 -49.75 -54.44 19.90
C VAL A 6 -50.04 -52.93 19.92
N TRP A 7 -49.04 -52.07 20.05
CA TRP A 7 -49.21 -50.61 19.94
C TRP A 7 -49.05 -50.09 18.50
N PHE A 8 -48.62 -50.94 17.58
CA PHE A 8 -48.45 -50.61 16.16
C PHE A 8 -49.70 -50.88 15.30
N LEU A 9 -50.84 -51.17 15.94
CA LEU A 9 -52.03 -51.70 15.27
C LEU A 9 -53.36 -51.11 15.79
N LEU A 10 -53.33 -49.89 16.35
CA LEU A 10 -54.55 -49.27 16.90
C LEU A 10 -54.58 -47.73 16.84
N LEU A 11 -54.11 -47.12 15.75
CA LEU A 11 -54.65 -45.81 15.31
C LEU A 11 -54.42 -45.49 13.83
N THR A 12 -54.28 -46.51 12.96
CA THR A 12 -54.41 -46.37 11.50
C THR A 12 -55.86 -46.55 11.06
N ALA A 13 -56.78 -45.81 11.71
CA ALA A 13 -58.20 -45.87 11.39
C ALA A 13 -58.96 -44.67 11.95
N LEU A 14 -58.68 -43.46 11.46
CA LEU A 14 -59.74 -42.46 11.30
C LEU A 14 -59.32 -41.32 10.36
N CYS A 15 -60.24 -41.00 9.45
CA CYS A 15 -60.26 -39.82 8.58
C CYS A 15 -59.31 -39.81 7.39
N SER A 16 -59.71 -40.64 6.42
CA SER A 16 -59.73 -40.29 5.01
C SER A 16 -60.56 -39.01 4.75
N LEU A 17 -60.11 -38.22 3.79
CA LEU A 17 -60.90 -37.46 2.79
C LEU A 17 -61.33 -35.98 3.04
N ALA A 18 -61.11 -35.19 1.98
CA ALA A 18 -61.54 -33.80 1.66
C ALA A 18 -60.54 -32.70 2.05
N ALA A 19 -59.69 -32.18 1.15
CA ALA A 19 -59.93 -31.39 -0.07
C ALA A 19 -60.55 -30.01 0.16
N THR A 20 -59.82 -28.99 -0.32
CA THR A 20 -60.15 -27.57 -0.52
C THR A 20 -59.99 -26.60 0.67
N GLY A 21 -59.18 -25.56 0.46
CA GLY A 21 -59.12 -24.37 1.31
C GLY A 21 -57.70 -23.81 1.47
N SER A 22 -57.30 -22.90 0.57
CA SER A 22 -56.09 -22.08 0.67
C SER A 22 -55.94 -21.34 2.01
N MET A 23 -54.74 -21.31 2.56
CA MET A 23 -54.14 -20.07 3.08
C MET A 23 -52.61 -20.19 3.16
N ALA A 24 -51.97 -19.51 2.21
CA ALA A 24 -50.68 -18.81 2.28
C ALA A 24 -49.59 -19.40 3.20
N TRP A 25 -48.76 -20.29 2.64
CA TRP A 25 -47.36 -20.40 3.04
C TRP A 25 -46.61 -19.26 2.35
N ALA A 26 -46.49 -18.12 3.02
CA ALA A 26 -45.58 -17.06 2.61
C ALA A 26 -44.18 -17.40 3.14
N ALA A 27 -43.24 -17.46 2.21
CA ALA A 27 -41.86 -17.80 2.41
C ALA A 27 -41.14 -16.74 3.27
N GLU A 28 -40.45 -17.18 4.32
CA GLU A 28 -39.35 -16.40 4.88
C GLU A 28 -38.06 -17.03 4.36
N GLY A 29 -37.74 -16.68 3.12
CA GLY A 29 -36.47 -16.98 2.49
C GLY A 29 -35.44 -15.95 2.94
N THR A 30 -34.30 -16.47 3.41
CA THR A 30 -32.95 -15.96 3.18
C THR A 30 -32.71 -14.46 3.39
N GLU A 31 -32.07 -14.12 4.51
CA GLU A 31 -31.02 -13.12 4.50
C GLU A 31 -29.80 -13.71 5.21
N GLN A 32 -28.99 -14.42 4.42
CA GLN A 32 -27.57 -14.57 4.67
C GLN A 32 -26.99 -13.16 4.71
N GLU A 33 -26.63 -12.70 5.91
CA GLU A 33 -25.69 -11.59 6.05
C GLU A 33 -24.35 -12.02 5.45
N SER A 34 -24.26 -11.80 4.14
CA SER A 34 -23.04 -11.78 3.36
C SER A 34 -22.18 -10.68 3.95
N SER A 35 -21.32 -11.07 4.90
CA SER A 35 -20.17 -10.29 5.35
C SER A 35 -19.35 -9.95 4.11
N ALA A 36 -19.60 -8.77 3.56
CA ALA A 36 -18.74 -8.13 2.60
C ALA A 36 -17.45 -7.77 3.34
N ALA A 37 -16.54 -8.75 3.42
CA ALA A 37 -15.13 -8.44 3.58
C ALA A 37 -14.75 -7.65 2.32
N GLN A 38 -14.79 -6.32 2.42
CA GLN A 38 -14.07 -5.46 1.49
C GLN A 38 -12.61 -5.91 1.56
N GLU A 39 -12.18 -6.65 0.54
CA GLU A 39 -10.78 -6.79 0.20
C GLU A 39 -10.27 -5.36 -0.01
N VAL A 40 -9.57 -4.83 0.99
CA VAL A 40 -8.79 -3.61 0.81
C VAL A 40 -7.71 -3.98 -0.17
N GLU A 41 -7.92 -3.68 -1.45
CA GLU A 41 -6.86 -3.67 -2.44
C GLU A 41 -5.81 -2.69 -1.93
N VAL A 42 -4.76 -3.23 -1.33
CA VAL A 42 -3.62 -2.46 -0.88
C VAL A 42 -2.96 -1.99 -2.16
N SER A 43 -3.25 -0.76 -2.58
CA SER A 43 -2.55 -0.11 -3.68
C SER A 43 -1.04 -0.24 -3.40
N PRO A 44 -0.23 -0.69 -4.37
CA PRO A 44 1.21 -0.78 -4.16
C PRO A 44 1.72 0.57 -3.66
N VAL A 45 2.49 0.55 -2.57
CA VAL A 45 3.18 1.74 -2.08
C VAL A 45 4.13 2.17 -3.20
N GLU A 46 3.80 3.26 -3.88
CA GLU A 46 4.69 3.82 -4.91
C GLU A 46 5.98 4.29 -4.22
N GLU A 47 7.11 3.74 -4.67
CA GLU A 47 8.41 4.09 -4.12
C GLU A 47 8.78 5.50 -4.59
N TYR A 48 9.31 6.33 -3.69
CA TYR A 48 9.67 7.69 -4.02
C TYR A 48 10.81 7.70 -5.06
N GLU A 49 10.54 8.30 -6.21
CA GLU A 49 11.55 8.61 -7.20
C GLU A 49 12.05 10.05 -7.07
N ILE A 50 13.36 10.19 -7.10
CA ILE A 50 14.02 11.49 -7.02
C ILE A 50 13.75 12.28 -8.29
N GLY A 51 13.29 13.52 -8.12
CA GLY A 51 13.02 14.46 -9.19
C GLY A 51 13.90 15.71 -9.13
N LYS A 52 13.74 16.58 -10.11
CA LYS A 52 14.49 17.83 -10.24
C LYS A 52 14.05 18.82 -9.16
N GLY A 53 15.00 19.52 -8.57
CA GLY A 53 14.75 20.46 -7.48
C GLY A 53 14.71 19.82 -6.10
N ASP A 54 14.73 18.49 -5.98
CA ASP A 54 14.81 17.82 -4.69
C ASP A 54 16.11 18.19 -3.97
N VAL A 55 16.00 18.31 -2.65
CA VAL A 55 17.14 18.50 -1.76
C VAL A 55 17.50 17.16 -1.15
N LEU A 56 18.70 16.67 -1.44
CA LEU A 56 19.23 15.42 -0.95
C LEU A 56 20.33 15.67 0.07
N ASP A 57 20.30 14.93 1.16
CA ASP A 57 21.36 14.87 2.16
C ASP A 57 22.17 13.59 1.96
N ILE A 58 23.44 13.73 1.64
CA ILE A 58 24.36 12.62 1.39
C ILE A 58 25.33 12.57 2.55
N SER A 59 25.27 11.49 3.32
CA SER A 59 26.14 11.27 4.46
C SER A 59 27.03 10.07 4.22
N VAL A 60 28.34 10.25 4.38
CA VAL A 60 29.35 9.19 4.28
C VAL A 60 29.94 8.96 5.67
N TRP A 61 29.78 7.74 6.18
CA TRP A 61 30.21 7.38 7.53
C TRP A 61 31.71 7.64 7.74
N ARG A 62 32.04 8.32 8.84
CA ARG A 62 33.40 8.75 9.22
C ARG A 62 34.07 9.73 8.25
N GLU A 63 33.36 10.21 7.22
CA GLU A 63 33.90 11.13 6.21
C GLU A 63 33.00 12.38 6.08
N PRO A 64 33.04 13.30 7.06
CA PRO A 64 32.21 14.51 7.03
C PRO A 64 32.58 15.45 5.88
N MET A 65 33.82 15.39 5.38
CA MET A 65 34.27 16.18 4.21
C MET A 65 33.62 15.72 2.90
N LEU A 66 33.10 14.49 2.85
CA LEU A 66 32.37 13.95 1.71
C LEU A 66 30.86 14.00 1.91
N SER A 67 30.43 14.36 3.12
CA SER A 67 29.03 14.48 3.48
C SER A 67 28.55 15.90 3.20
N GLY A 68 27.33 16.04 2.70
CA GLY A 68 26.77 17.35 2.41
C GLY A 68 25.38 17.29 1.81
N GLU A 69 24.72 18.43 1.88
CA GLU A 69 23.45 18.68 1.21
C GLU A 69 23.71 19.10 -0.24
N THR A 70 22.95 18.52 -1.16
CA THR A 70 23.04 18.81 -2.60
C THR A 70 21.65 18.89 -3.20
N VAL A 71 21.48 19.75 -4.20
CA VAL A 71 20.21 19.94 -4.91
C VAL A 71 20.28 19.23 -6.24
N VAL A 72 19.21 18.52 -6.59
CA VAL A 72 19.08 17.91 -7.92
C VAL A 72 18.93 19.01 -8.95
N ARG A 73 19.96 19.19 -9.77
CA ARG A 73 20.03 20.21 -10.82
C ARG A 73 18.98 19.94 -11.91
N ASN A 74 18.75 20.93 -12.76
CA ASN A 74 17.75 20.84 -13.83
C ASN A 74 18.11 19.81 -14.93
N ASP A 75 19.38 19.44 -15.06
CA ASP A 75 19.88 18.34 -15.89
C ASP A 75 19.62 16.95 -15.26
N GLY A 76 19.19 16.91 -14.00
CA GLY A 76 18.92 15.71 -13.23
C GLY A 76 20.15 15.09 -12.57
N MET A 77 21.24 15.83 -12.51
CA MET A 77 22.48 15.44 -11.84
C MET A 77 22.57 16.04 -10.43
N ILE A 78 23.34 15.37 -9.58
CA ILE A 78 23.81 15.90 -8.30
C ILE A 78 25.34 15.91 -8.31
N THR A 79 25.93 16.88 -7.63
CA THR A 79 27.38 16.92 -7.46
C THR A 79 27.72 16.31 -6.11
N VAL A 80 28.59 15.29 -6.12
CA VAL A 80 29.08 14.56 -4.95
C VAL A 80 30.60 14.72 -4.87
N ALA A 81 31.11 14.96 -3.67
CA ALA A 81 32.55 15.08 -3.45
C ALA A 81 33.30 13.83 -3.94
N LEU A 82 34.45 14.03 -4.58
CA LEU A 82 35.29 13.03 -5.26
C LEU A 82 34.68 12.35 -6.51
N LEU A 83 33.36 12.20 -6.58
CA LEU A 83 32.70 11.55 -7.71
C LEU A 83 32.30 12.52 -8.84
N GLY A 84 32.18 13.81 -8.54
CA GLY A 84 31.66 14.79 -9.49
C GLY A 84 30.16 14.60 -9.70
N ASP A 85 29.73 14.61 -10.96
CA ASP A 85 28.31 14.57 -11.32
C ASP A 85 27.77 13.13 -11.39
N VAL A 86 26.69 12.88 -10.65
CA VAL A 86 25.98 11.59 -10.58
C VAL A 86 24.51 11.81 -10.94
N LYS A 87 23.94 10.92 -11.78
CA LYS A 87 22.55 11.00 -12.20
C LYS A 87 21.61 10.54 -11.08
N ALA A 88 20.79 11.46 -10.58
CA ALA A 88 19.83 11.18 -9.50
C ALA A 88 18.38 11.04 -10.01
N VAL A 89 18.00 11.75 -11.09
CA VAL A 89 16.60 11.76 -11.54
C VAL A 89 16.13 10.38 -12.00
N GLY A 90 14.92 10.02 -11.54
CA GLY A 90 14.25 8.74 -11.84
C GLY A 90 14.89 7.56 -11.14
N ARG A 91 15.64 7.81 -10.06
CA ARG A 91 16.18 6.76 -9.19
C ARG A 91 15.55 6.85 -7.82
N THR A 92 15.46 5.72 -7.15
CA THR A 92 15.10 5.72 -5.73
C THR A 92 16.31 6.14 -4.89
N PRO A 93 16.11 6.67 -3.67
CA PRO A 93 17.21 6.96 -2.76
C PRO A 93 18.10 5.74 -2.48
N MET A 94 17.52 4.54 -2.48
CA MET A 94 18.26 3.29 -2.29
C MET A 94 19.16 2.96 -3.48
N GLU A 95 18.68 3.14 -4.71
CA GLU A 95 19.46 2.93 -5.92
C GLU A 95 20.62 3.94 -6.03
N LEU A 96 20.33 5.21 -5.76
CA LEU A 96 21.33 6.26 -5.77
C LEU A 96 22.42 6.01 -4.72
N ARG A 97 22.03 5.61 -3.51
CA ARG A 97 22.96 5.19 -2.45
C ARG A 97 23.89 4.08 -2.93
N ASN A 98 23.35 3.02 -3.53
CA ASN A 98 24.14 1.88 -4.01
C ASN A 98 25.15 2.30 -5.09
N GLU A 99 24.75 3.18 -6.01
CA GLU A 99 25.65 3.69 -7.05
C GLU A 99 26.78 4.53 -6.44
N ILE A 100 26.46 5.50 -5.58
CA ILE A 100 27.46 6.36 -4.93
C ILE A 100 28.43 5.50 -4.11
N GLN A 101 27.90 4.53 -3.35
CA GLN A 101 28.71 3.60 -2.58
C GLN A 101 29.65 2.78 -3.47
N THR A 102 29.18 2.33 -4.62
CA THR A 102 30.00 1.55 -5.56
C THR A 102 31.12 2.40 -6.15
N ARG A 103 30.83 3.63 -6.56
CA ARG A 103 31.85 4.53 -7.13
C ARG A 103 32.85 5.02 -6.08
N LEU A 104 32.43 5.26 -4.84
CA LEU A 104 33.33 5.67 -3.75
C LEU A 104 34.32 4.57 -3.34
N LYS A 105 34.06 3.29 -3.66
CA LYS A 105 34.99 2.19 -3.36
C LYS A 105 36.36 2.33 -4.02
N GLU A 106 36.46 3.09 -5.12
CA GLU A 106 37.72 3.36 -5.80
C GLU A 106 38.61 4.34 -5.01
N PHE A 107 38.01 5.14 -4.13
CA PHE A 107 38.70 6.17 -3.35
C PHE A 107 38.82 5.80 -1.86
N ILE A 108 37.87 5.04 -1.33
CA ILE A 108 37.76 4.62 0.06
C ILE A 108 37.45 3.12 0.10
N GLY A 109 38.08 2.33 0.98
CA GLY A 109 37.90 0.88 0.98
C GLY A 109 36.45 0.42 1.19
N GLU A 110 35.83 0.84 2.31
CA GLU A 110 34.46 0.43 2.67
C GLU A 110 33.62 1.65 3.07
N PRO A 111 33.18 2.47 2.09
CA PRO A 111 32.31 3.60 2.38
C PRO A 111 30.91 3.09 2.74
N ALA A 112 30.36 3.59 3.84
CA ALA A 112 28.95 3.45 4.17
C ALA A 112 28.26 4.77 3.87
N VAL A 113 27.38 4.76 2.87
CA VAL A 113 26.69 5.96 2.37
C VAL A 113 25.22 5.88 2.76
N THR A 114 24.68 7.02 3.18
CA THR A 114 23.25 7.23 3.41
C THR A 114 22.81 8.38 2.52
N VAL A 115 21.69 8.18 1.82
CA VAL A 115 21.04 9.20 1.00
C VAL A 115 19.65 9.41 1.58
N THR A 116 19.34 10.65 1.95
CA THR A 116 18.05 11.02 2.53
C THR A 116 17.46 12.18 1.72
N VAL A 117 16.19 12.06 1.36
CA VAL A 117 15.45 13.17 0.73
C VAL A 117 15.03 14.11 1.85
N ARG A 118 15.60 15.32 1.88
CA ARG A 118 15.32 16.32 2.90
C ARG A 118 14.13 17.19 2.50
N THR A 119 14.01 17.50 1.22
CA THR A 119 12.87 18.27 0.69
C THR A 119 12.48 17.71 -0.67
N PRO A 120 11.34 17.01 -0.79
CA PRO A 120 10.83 16.47 -2.05
C PRO A 120 10.13 17.57 -2.86
N ALA A 121 10.90 18.54 -3.36
CA ALA A 121 10.36 19.69 -4.07
C ALA A 121 9.83 19.35 -5.48
N SER A 122 10.18 18.18 -6.02
CA SER A 122 9.78 17.74 -7.36
C SER A 122 8.34 17.23 -7.45
N GLN A 123 7.77 16.73 -6.36
CA GLN A 123 6.44 16.13 -6.33
C GLN A 123 5.49 17.00 -5.51
N LYS A 124 4.45 17.50 -6.15
CA LYS A 124 3.48 18.46 -5.58
C LYS A 124 2.07 17.99 -5.82
N PHE A 125 1.23 18.14 -4.79
CA PHE A 125 -0.18 17.80 -4.85
C PHE A 125 -1.01 19.08 -4.86
N TYR A 126 -2.02 19.12 -5.74
CA TYR A 126 -2.96 20.23 -5.82
C TYR A 126 -4.30 19.78 -5.28
N VAL A 127 -4.76 20.43 -4.22
CA VAL A 127 -6.06 20.16 -3.62
C VAL A 127 -7.04 21.22 -4.11
N VAL A 128 -8.07 20.77 -4.83
CA VAL A 128 -9.12 21.61 -5.43
C VAL A 128 -10.51 21.07 -5.08
N GLY A 129 -11.53 21.93 -5.16
CA GLY A 129 -12.93 21.58 -4.91
C GLY A 129 -13.48 22.19 -3.61
N GLU A 130 -14.46 21.51 -3.01
CA GLU A 130 -15.09 21.94 -1.76
C GLU A 130 -14.25 21.51 -0.55
N VAL A 131 -13.10 22.17 -0.39
CA VAL A 131 -12.19 22.00 0.75
C VAL A 131 -12.03 23.32 1.50
N ARG A 132 -11.67 23.27 2.79
CA ARG A 132 -11.52 24.48 3.61
C ARG A 132 -10.37 25.36 3.14
N THR A 133 -9.28 24.75 2.69
CA THR A 133 -8.10 25.44 2.18
C THR A 133 -7.66 24.76 0.88
N PRO A 134 -8.07 25.26 -0.29
CA PRO A 134 -7.50 24.82 -1.55
C PRO A 134 -6.07 25.36 -1.69
N GLY A 135 -5.21 24.63 -2.38
CA GLY A 135 -3.82 25.04 -2.56
C GLY A 135 -2.88 23.93 -3.02
N GLU A 136 -1.60 24.29 -3.06
CA GLU A 136 -0.49 23.40 -3.34
C GLU A 136 0.08 22.86 -2.02
N TYR A 137 0.39 21.56 -2.01
CA TYR A 137 0.96 20.85 -0.87
C TYR A 137 2.19 20.07 -1.33
N ASP A 138 3.25 20.14 -0.54
CA ASP A 138 4.45 19.33 -0.75
C ASP A 138 4.22 17.90 -0.23
N LEU A 139 4.94 16.93 -0.82
CA LEU A 139 5.02 15.59 -0.26
C LEU A 139 5.75 15.63 1.10
N VAL A 140 5.21 14.96 2.13
CA VAL A 140 5.78 14.91 3.49
C VAL A 140 6.24 13.52 3.88
#